data_AF-A0A9P7NA17-F1
#
_entry.id   AF-A0A9P7NA17-F1
#
_cell.length_a   1.000
_cell.length_b   1.000
_cell.length_c   1.000
_cell.angle_alpha   90.00
_cell.angle_beta   90.00
_cell.angle_gamma   90.00
#
_symmetry.space_group_name_H-M   'P 1'
#
loop_
_entity.id
_entity.type
_entity.pdbx_description
1 polymer ?
#
loop_
_entity_poly.entity_id
_entity_poly.type
_entity_poly.pdbx_seq_one_letter_code
_entity_poly.pdbx_strand_id
1 'polypeptide(L)' 'MWLPAPSFLVLLQLACAAAMPGKRAVVPPKADHGRAQQVKKAFEISWNGYYKHAFPHDTLHPVTNGWGDDR' A
#
# COMPACT_ATOMS: atom_id res chain seq x y z
N MET A 1 58.13 -41.35 5.93
CA MET A 1 57.40 -40.89 4.72
C MET A 1 56.37 -39.89 5.20
N TRP A 2 56.54 -38.60 4.89
CA TRP A 2 55.75 -37.46 5.40
C TRP A 2 54.51 -37.24 4.52
N LEU A 3 53.33 -36.99 5.10
CA LEU A 3 52.10 -36.60 4.39
C LEU A 3 51.95 -35.06 4.45
N PRO A 4 51.62 -34.36 3.35
CA PRO A 4 51.39 -32.92 3.38
C PRO A 4 50.00 -32.60 3.96
N ALA A 5 49.93 -31.64 4.88
CA ALA A 5 48.67 -31.15 5.43
C ALA A 5 47.82 -30.46 4.35
N PRO A 6 46.48 -30.66 4.31
CA PRO A 6 45.63 -30.00 3.34
C PRO A 6 45.46 -28.52 3.71
N SER A 7 45.82 -27.66 2.76
CA SER A 7 45.72 -26.20 2.86
C SER A 7 44.31 -25.72 3.17
N PHE A 8 44.15 -25.11 4.34
CA PHE A 8 42.93 -24.46 4.85
C PHE A 8 42.36 -23.34 3.93
N LEU A 9 43.07 -22.93 2.89
CA LEU A 9 42.72 -21.79 2.03
C LEU A 9 41.57 -22.07 1.05
N VAL A 10 41.26 -23.34 0.75
CA VAL A 10 40.18 -23.66 -0.22
C VAL A 10 38.80 -23.52 0.41
N LEU A 11 38.68 -23.67 1.74
CA LEU A 11 37.38 -23.63 2.43
C LEU A 11 36.82 -22.22 2.65
N LEU A 12 37.64 -21.17 2.57
CA LEU A 12 37.18 -19.80 2.84
C LEU A 12 36.51 -19.13 1.62
N GLN A 13 36.72 -19.63 0.39
CA GLN A 13 36.16 -18.99 -0.80
C GLN A 13 34.70 -19.38 -1.12
N LEU A 14 34.16 -20.45 -0.53
CA LEU A 14 32.77 -20.86 -0.80
C LEU A 14 31.71 -20.04 -0.02
N ALA A 15 32.10 -19.27 0.99
CA ALA A 15 31.14 -18.60 1.87
C ALA A 15 30.64 -17.24 1.35
N CYS A 16 31.38 -16.56 0.44
CA CYS A 16 31.02 -15.22 -0.02
C CYS A 16 30.00 -15.17 -1.18
N ALA A 17 29.66 -16.30 -1.81
CA ALA A 17 28.79 -16.31 -2.98
C ALA A 17 27.27 -16.28 -2.67
N ALA A 18 26.86 -16.38 -1.40
CA ALA A 18 25.47 -16.69 -1.03
C ALA A 18 24.54 -15.48 -0.80
N ALA A 19 25.00 -14.23 -0.90
CA ALA A 19 24.20 -13.06 -0.54
C ALA A 19 24.17 -11.98 -1.63
N MET A 20 23.72 -12.33 -2.84
CA MET A 20 23.32 -11.30 -3.80
C MET A 20 21.90 -10.80 -3.43
N PRO A 21 21.69 -9.48 -3.25
CA PRO A 21 20.36 -8.94 -3.02
C PRO A 21 19.51 -9.16 -4.29
N GLY A 22 18.65 -10.17 -4.25
CA GLY A 22 17.69 -10.42 -5.31
C GLY A 22 16.78 -9.21 -5.46
N LYS A 23 16.62 -8.70 -6.69
CA LYS A 23 15.61 -7.67 -6.99
C LYS A 23 14.25 -8.23 -6.57
N ARG A 24 13.65 -7.67 -5.52
CA ARG A 24 12.29 -8.03 -5.13
C ARG A 24 11.38 -7.73 -6.31
N ALA A 25 10.72 -8.75 -6.84
CA ALA A 25 9.68 -8.54 -7.82
C ALA A 25 8.59 -7.68 -7.17
N VAL A 26 8.46 -6.43 -7.64
CA VAL A 26 7.33 -5.57 -7.28
C VAL A 26 6.15 -6.09 -8.08
N VAL A 27 5.31 -6.91 -7.44
CA VAL A 27 4.04 -7.31 -8.04
C VAL A 27 3.13 -6.09 -8.01
N PRO A 28 2.69 -5.57 -9.18
CA PRO A 28 1.75 -4.45 -9.19
C PRO A 28 0.44 -4.89 -8.51
N PRO A 29 -0.19 -4.03 -7.71
CA PRO A 29 -1.44 -4.38 -7.05
C PRO A 29 -2.50 -4.70 -8.11
N LYS A 30 -3.17 -5.85 -7.95
CA LYS A 30 -4.32 -6.20 -8.79
C LYS A 30 -5.50 -5.30 -8.42
N ALA A 31 -6.22 -4.82 -9.42
CA ALA A 31 -7.44 -4.07 -9.22
C ALA A 31 -8.47 -4.91 -8.43
N ASP A 32 -8.99 -4.33 -7.36
CA ASP A 32 -10.08 -4.88 -6.57
C ASP A 32 -11.36 -4.10 -6.87
N HIS A 33 -12.16 -4.65 -7.77
CA HIS A 33 -13.41 -4.03 -8.18
C HIS A 33 -14.45 -4.01 -7.04
N GLY A 34 -14.39 -4.95 -6.09
CA GLY A 34 -15.28 -4.96 -4.93
C GLY A 34 -15.03 -3.76 -4.02
N ARG A 35 -13.76 -3.51 -3.68
CA ARG A 35 -13.36 -2.32 -2.92
C ARG A 35 -13.67 -1.03 -3.66
N ALA A 36 -13.46 -1.00 -4.98
CA ALA A 36 -13.80 0.19 -5.79
C ALA A 36 -15.30 0.51 -5.73
N GLN A 37 -16.17 -0.50 -5.80
CA GLN A 37 -17.63 -0.29 -5.68
C GLN A 37 -18.03 0.19 -4.29
N GLN A 38 -17.39 -0.30 -3.22
CA GLN A 38 -17.66 0.18 -1.86
C GLN A 38 -17.32 1.66 -1.69
N VAL A 39 -16.19 2.10 -2.25
CA VAL A 39 -15.80 3.53 -2.23
C VAL A 39 -16.81 4.38 -2.99
N LYS A 40 -17.24 3.94 -4.18
CA LYS A 40 -18.28 4.64 -4.96
C LYS A 40 -19.58 4.79 -4.17
N LYS A 41 -20.04 3.71 -3.52
CA LYS A 41 -21.25 3.74 -2.71
C LYS A 41 -21.16 4.73 -1.54
N ALA A 42 -20.02 4.78 -0.85
CA ALA A 42 -19.81 5.74 0.24
C ALA A 42 -19.84 7.20 -0.27
N PHE A 43 -19.22 7.44 -1.43
CA PHE A 43 -19.28 8.74 -2.09
C PHE A 43 -20.70 9.13 -2.48
N GLU A 44 -21.47 8.24 -3.11
CA GLU A 44 -22.86 8.50 -3.50
C GLU A 44 -23.74 8.87 -2.31
N ILE A 45 -23.60 8.18 -1.18
CA ILE A 45 -24.33 8.51 0.06
C ILE A 45 -23.98 9.93 0.52
N SER A 46 -22.68 10.26 0.53
CA SER A 46 -22.17 11.55 0.98
C SER A 46 -22.64 12.68 0.05
N TRP A 47 -22.55 12.47 -1.26
CA TRP A 47 -22.99 13.42 -2.28
C TRP A 47 -24.50 13.67 -2.21
N ASN A 48 -25.30 12.62 -2.10
CA ASN A 48 -26.76 12.77 -1.99
C ASN A 48 -27.16 13.54 -0.74
N GLY A 49 -26.48 13.31 0.39
CA GLY A 49 -26.67 14.08 1.62
C GLY A 49 -26.32 15.56 1.43
N TYR A 50 -25.13 15.84 0.90
CA TYR A 50 -24.65 17.21 0.67
C TYR A 50 -25.58 17.95 -0.31
N TYR A 51 -25.91 17.34 -1.43
CA TYR A 51 -26.74 17.96 -2.46
C TYR A 51 -28.13 18.31 -1.95
N LYS A 52 -28.68 17.47 -1.05
CA LYS A 52 -30.01 17.69 -0.47
C LYS A 52 -30.03 18.73 0.65
N HIS A 53 -28.99 18.79 1.46
CA HIS A 53 -29.03 19.50 2.75
C HIS A 53 -28.05 20.67 2.87
N ALA A 54 -27.03 20.74 2.03
CA ALA A 54 -25.99 21.76 2.12
C ALA A 54 -25.75 22.52 0.81
N PHE A 55 -25.95 21.94 -0.37
CA PHE A 55 -25.77 22.70 -1.62
C PHE A 55 -26.68 23.95 -1.66
N PRO A 56 -26.17 25.16 -1.99
CA PRO A 56 -24.84 25.49 -2.53
C PRO A 56 -23.77 25.95 -1.52
N HIS A 57 -23.97 25.72 -0.23
CA HIS A 57 -23.02 26.02 0.85
C HIS A 57 -21.79 25.10 0.82
N ASP A 58 -20.73 25.48 1.53
CA ASP A 58 -19.42 24.79 1.43
C ASP A 58 -19.43 23.36 2.01
N THR A 59 -20.01 23.17 3.21
CA THR A 59 -19.87 21.92 3.97
C THR A 59 -21.20 21.43 4.54
N LEU A 60 -21.43 20.11 4.50
CA LEU A 60 -22.55 19.43 5.18
C LEU A 60 -22.18 19.05 6.63
N HIS A 61 -23.08 19.30 7.58
CA HIS A 61 -23.06 18.73 8.92
C HIS A 61 -24.02 17.53 9.02
N PRO A 62 -23.54 16.28 8.83
CA PRO A 62 -24.42 15.12 8.59
C PRO A 62 -25.24 14.65 9.78
N VAL A 63 -24.90 15.05 11.02
CA VAL A 63 -25.67 14.68 12.23
C VAL A 63 -26.90 15.58 12.39
N THR A 64 -26.77 16.86 12.06
CA THR A 64 -27.82 17.87 12.24
C THR A 64 -28.54 18.22 10.92
N ASN A 65 -28.05 17.72 9.79
CA ASN A 65 -28.43 18.15 8.43
C ASN A 65 -28.32 19.66 8.21
N GLY A 66 -27.48 20.34 8.98
CA GLY A 66 -27.10 21.73 8.75
C GLY A 66 -25.94 21.85 7.77
N TRP A 67 -25.48 23.08 7.56
CA TRP A 67 -24.32 23.38 6.72
C TRP A 67 -23.43 24.45 7.36
N GLY A 68 -22.23 24.61 6.79
CA GLY A 68 -21.28 25.67 7.09
C GLY A 68 -20.76 26.32 5.81
N ASP A 69 -20.41 27.60 5.90
CA ASP A 69 -19.68 28.35 4.88
C ASP A 69 -18.32 28.72 5.49
N ASP A 70 -17.33 27.87 5.26
CA ASP A 70 -16.08 27.81 6.04
C ASP A 70 -14.92 28.59 5.39
N ARG A 71 -15.22 29.33 4.32
CA ARG A 71 -14.28 30.10 3.50
C ARG A 71 -14.07 31.54 3.93
#